data_AF-A0A520G6B3-F1
#
_entry.id   AF-A0A520G6B3-F1
#
_cell.length_a   1.000
_cell.length_b   1.000
_cell.length_c   1.000
_cell.angle_alpha   90.00
_cell.angle_beta   90.00
_cell.angle_gamma   90.00
#
_symmetry.space_group_name_H-M   'P 1'
#
loop_
_entity.id
_entity.type
_entity.pdbx_description
1 polymer ?
#
loop_
_entity_poly.entity_id
_entity_poly.type
_entity_poly.pdbx_seq_one_letter_code
_entity_poly.pdbx_strand_id
1 'polypeptide(L)'
;LKSGGVLGVEEHRLPASRVQDAKAPNGYVQEAAVIKFAEAAGFKLAGRSEINANPKDTADHPSGVWTLPPTYALKGQDRAKYQAIGESDRMTLKFVKP
;
A
#
# COMPACT_ATOMS: atom_id res chain seq x y z
N LEU A 1 -9.12 1.28 19.55
CA LEU A 1 -8.08 1.63 20.54
C LEU A 1 -8.61 2.67 21.54
N LYS A 2 -8.06 2.71 22.77
CA LYS A 2 -8.34 3.76 23.77
C LYS A 2 -7.56 5.05 23.43
N SER A 3 -7.85 6.17 24.09
CA SER A 3 -7.03 7.39 24.00
C SER A 3 -5.57 7.08 24.35
N GLY A 4 -4.64 7.66 23.60
CA GLY A 4 -3.20 7.34 23.63
C GLY A 4 -2.80 6.09 22.83
N GLY A 5 -3.77 5.33 22.31
CA GLY A 5 -3.49 4.13 21.53
C GLY A 5 -2.86 4.42 20.17
N VAL A 6 -1.91 3.58 19.75
CA VAL A 6 -1.19 3.70 18.47
C VAL A 6 -1.73 2.68 17.47
N LEU A 7 -2.05 3.14 16.27
CA LEU A 7 -2.41 2.30 15.12
C LEU A 7 -1.28 2.41 14.08
N GLY A 8 -0.68 1.27 13.73
CA GLY A 8 0.20 1.16 12.57
C GLY A 8 -0.59 0.61 11.38
N VAL A 9 -0.37 1.18 10.20
CA VAL A 9 -0.95 0.68 8.94
C VAL A 9 0.17 0.48 7.95
N GLU A 10 0.19 -0.69 7.33
CA GLU A 10 0.97 -1.00 6.14
C GLU A 10 -0.02 -1.37 5.03
N GLU A 11 0.13 -0.77 3.86
CA GLU A 11 -0.74 -1.03 2.71
C GLU A 11 0.00 -0.77 1.39
N HIS A 12 -0.36 -1.49 0.34
CA HIS A 12 0.17 -1.30 -1.00
C HIS A 12 -0.22 0.07 -1.56
N ARG A 13 0.77 0.86 -1.96
CA ARG A 13 0.61 2.26 -2.30
C ARG A 13 0.26 2.42 -3.79
N LEU A 14 -0.91 2.98 -4.07
CA LEU A 14 -1.26 3.47 -5.41
C LEU A 14 -0.60 4.85 -5.63
N PRO A 15 0.09 5.10 -6.77
CA PRO A 15 0.62 6.41 -7.08
C PRO A 15 -0.47 7.49 -7.09
N ALA A 16 -0.18 8.66 -6.52
CA ALA A 16 -1.13 9.76 -6.42
C ALA A 16 -1.63 10.30 -7.78
N SER A 17 -0.89 10.02 -8.86
CA SER A 17 -1.26 10.36 -10.24
C SER A 17 -2.32 9.42 -10.84
N ARG A 18 -2.62 8.29 -10.21
CA ARG A 18 -3.63 7.32 -10.66
C ARG A 18 -4.96 7.59 -9.97
N VAL A 19 -6.06 7.27 -10.66
CA VAL A 19 -7.41 7.33 -10.06
C VAL A 19 -7.60 6.14 -9.10
N GLN A 20 -8.01 6.41 -7.87
CA GLN A 20 -8.37 5.36 -6.91
C GLN A 20 -9.68 4.68 -7.30
N ASP A 21 -9.65 3.36 -7.50
CA ASP A 21 -10.86 2.54 -7.50
C ASP A 21 -11.32 2.33 -6.05
N ALA A 22 -12.56 2.68 -5.73
CA ALA A 22 -13.12 2.54 -4.38
C ALA A 22 -13.10 1.09 -3.85
N LYS A 23 -13.08 0.08 -4.73
CA LYS A 23 -13.00 -1.34 -4.36
C LYS A 23 -11.56 -1.85 -4.27
N ALA A 24 -10.57 -1.08 -4.76
CA ALA A 24 -9.16 -1.46 -4.86
C ALA A 24 -8.94 -2.92 -5.31
N PRO A 25 -9.56 -3.39 -6.41
CA PRO A 25 -9.54 -4.82 -6.78
C PRO A 25 -8.15 -5.31 -7.20
N ASN A 26 -7.21 -4.40 -7.48
CA ASN A 26 -5.81 -4.70 -7.77
C ASN A 26 -4.90 -4.68 -6.51
N GLY A 27 -5.48 -4.44 -5.33
CA GLY A 27 -4.80 -4.39 -4.05
C GLY A 27 -4.10 -3.07 -3.74
N TYR A 28 -4.09 -2.07 -4.64
CA TYR A 28 -3.40 -0.79 -4.40
C TYR A 28 -4.36 0.29 -3.88
N VAL A 29 -3.91 1.03 -2.87
CA VAL A 29 -4.67 2.11 -2.22
C VAL A 29 -3.83 3.39 -2.14
N GLN A 30 -4.44 4.55 -2.37
CA GLN A 30 -3.80 5.84 -2.18
C GLN A 30 -3.59 6.12 -0.69
N GLU A 31 -2.40 6.57 -0.34
CA GLU A 31 -2.05 6.97 1.03
C GLU A 31 -3.01 8.03 1.60
N ALA A 32 -3.42 8.99 0.77
CA ALA A 32 -4.38 10.02 1.15
C ALA A 32 -5.75 9.44 1.54
N ALA A 33 -6.20 8.36 0.90
CA ALA A 33 -7.44 7.69 1.25
C ALA A 33 -7.32 6.98 2.61
N VAL A 34 -6.21 6.27 2.84
CA VAL A 34 -5.93 5.60 4.13
C VAL A 34 -5.89 6.61 5.27
N ILE A 35 -5.19 7.73 5.09
CA ILE A 35 -5.14 8.82 6.08
C ILE A 35 -6.54 9.36 6.35
N LYS A 36 -7.31 9.68 5.31
CA LYS A 36 -8.68 10.19 5.44
C LYS A 36 -9.58 9.22 6.21
N PHE A 37 -9.47 7.92 5.96
CA PHE A 37 -10.26 6.91 6.68
C PHE A 37 -9.86 6.80 8.15
N ALA A 38 -8.56 6.82 8.45
CA ALA A 38 -8.07 6.80 9.82
C ALA A 38 -8.52 8.05 10.60
N GLU A 39 -8.45 9.22 9.97
CA GLU A 39 -8.92 10.48 10.56
C GLU A 39 -10.42 10.49 10.82
N ALA A 40 -11.22 9.99 9.86
CA ALA A 40 -12.67 9.82 10.04
C ALA A 40 -13.01 8.85 11.18
N ALA A 41 -12.13 7.87 11.46
CA ALA A 41 -12.25 6.96 12.60
C ALA A 41 -11.75 7.55 13.94
N GLY A 42 -11.38 8.84 13.97
CA GLY A 42 -10.96 9.54 15.19
C GLY A 42 -9.49 9.37 15.55
N PHE A 43 -8.64 8.98 14.60
CA PHE A 43 -7.20 8.99 14.77
C PHE A 43 -6.56 10.25 14.18
N LYS A 44 -5.31 10.52 14.53
CA LYS A 44 -4.47 11.56 13.89
C LYS A 44 -3.19 10.94 13.38
N LEU A 45 -2.76 11.34 12.18
CA LEU A 45 -1.49 10.91 11.65
C LEU A 45 -0.34 11.46 12.50
N ALA A 46 0.54 10.55 12.92
CA ALA A 46 1.65 10.84 13.83
C ALA A 46 3.03 10.54 13.21
N GLY A 47 3.09 9.85 12.07
CA GLY A 47 4.34 9.59 11.36
C GLY A 47 4.18 8.78 10.09
N ARG A 48 5.23 8.81 9.26
CA ARG A 48 5.38 8.02 8.03
C ARG A 48 6.76 7.38 8.02
N SER A 49 6.88 6.24 7.36
CA SER A 49 8.15 5.58 7.06
C SER A 49 8.15 5.06 5.63
N GLU A 50 9.27 5.26 4.94
CA GLU A 50 9.50 4.74 3.58
C GLU A 50 10.27 3.41 3.61
N ILE A 51 10.28 2.70 4.75
CA ILE A 51 11.03 1.45 4.91
C ILE A 51 10.59 0.35 3.94
N ASN A 52 9.33 0.38 3.50
CA ASN A 52 8.77 -0.55 2.50
C ASN A 52 8.52 0.12 1.14
N ALA A 53 9.10 1.30 0.90
CA ALA A 53 8.96 1.97 -0.38
C ALA A 53 9.73 1.20 -1.47
N ASN A 54 9.10 0.98 -2.62
CA ASN A 54 9.73 0.37 -3.78
C ASN A 54 9.50 1.21 -5.04
N PRO A 55 10.48 2.03 -5.48
CA PRO A 55 10.32 2.87 -6.67
C PRO A 55 10.23 2.07 -7.98
N LYS A 56 10.52 0.75 -7.97
CA LYS A 56 10.38 -0.10 -9.15
C LYS A 56 8.95 -0.59 -9.37
N ASP A 57 8.10 -0.53 -8.36
CA ASP A 57 6.70 -0.91 -8.49
C ASP A 57 5.90 0.28 -9.02
N THR A 58 5.39 0.14 -10.24
CA THR A 58 4.56 1.16 -10.91
C THR A 58 3.06 1.03 -10.60
N ALA A 59 2.67 0.03 -9.79
CA ALA A 59 1.29 -0.36 -9.54
C ALA A 59 0.47 -0.67 -10.80
N ASP A 60 1.15 -1.05 -11.89
CA ASP A 60 0.54 -1.36 -13.18
C ASP A 60 0.85 -2.79 -13.61
N HIS A 61 0.19 -3.74 -12.95
CA HIS A 61 0.42 -5.17 -13.16
C HIS A 61 -0.87 -5.90 -13.48
N PRO A 62 -0.85 -6.93 -14.37
CA PRO A 62 -2.06 -7.61 -14.83
C PRO A 62 -2.93 -8.24 -13.73
N SER A 63 -2.32 -8.67 -12.62
CA SER A 63 -3.02 -9.20 -11.44
C SER A 63 -2.77 -8.34 -10.20
N GLY A 64 -2.55 -7.03 -10.39
CA GLY A 64 -2.29 -6.10 -9.28
C GLY A 64 -1.08 -6.51 -8.43
N VAL A 65 -1.16 -6.26 -7.13
CA VAL A 65 -0.10 -6.57 -6.16
C VAL A 65 0.30 -8.05 -6.18
N TRP A 66 -0.65 -8.95 -6.48
CA TRP A 66 -0.40 -10.39 -6.51
C TRP A 66 0.46 -10.84 -7.69
N THR A 67 0.68 -9.97 -8.67
CA THR A 67 1.67 -10.23 -9.74
C THR A 67 3.09 -10.30 -9.18
N LEU A 68 3.36 -9.55 -8.11
CA LEU A 68 4.66 -9.42 -7.48
C LEU A 68 4.89 -10.54 -6.43
N PRO A 69 6.13 -10.69 -5.93
CA PRO A 69 6.41 -11.60 -4.82
C PRO A 69 5.59 -11.22 -3.58
N PRO A 70 5.29 -12.20 -2.69
CA PRO A 70 5.63 -13.62 -2.81
C PRO A 70 4.64 -14.43 -3.65
N THR A 71 3.54 -13.83 -4.10
CA THR A 71 2.40 -14.55 -4.70
C THR A 71 2.68 -15.01 -6.12
N TYR A 72 3.15 -14.09 -6.98
CA TYR A 72 3.36 -14.33 -8.41
C TYR A 72 2.18 -15.04 -9.09
N ALA A 73 1.01 -14.40 -9.08
CA ALA A 73 -0.25 -14.93 -9.62
C ALA A 73 -0.15 -15.36 -11.09
N LEU A 74 0.76 -14.75 -11.87
CA LEU A 74 1.04 -15.12 -13.26
C LEU A 74 1.97 -16.33 -13.42
N LYS A 75 2.33 -16.98 -12.31
CA LYS A 75 3.18 -18.18 -12.24
C LYS A 75 4.55 -17.97 -12.91
N GLY A 76 4.74 -18.60 -14.07
CA GLY A 76 6.00 -18.58 -14.83
C GLY A 76 6.10 -17.45 -15.85
N GLN A 77 4.98 -16.81 -16.20
CA GLN A 77 4.98 -15.72 -17.18
C GLN A 77 5.79 -14.54 -16.66
N ASP A 78 6.78 -14.08 -17.44
CA ASP A 78 7.66 -12.96 -17.13
C ASP A 78 8.25 -12.98 -15.71
N ARG A 79 8.50 -14.17 -15.15
CA ARG A 79 8.89 -14.34 -13.74
C ARG A 79 10.12 -13.49 -13.37
N ALA A 80 11.13 -13.47 -14.24
CA ALA A 80 12.34 -12.69 -14.04
C ALA A 80 12.08 -11.17 -13.97
N LYS A 81 11.12 -10.67 -14.78
CA LYS A 81 10.70 -9.27 -14.76
C LYS A 81 10.10 -8.91 -13.39
N TYR A 82 9.15 -9.70 -12.89
CA TYR A 82 8.51 -9.43 -11.60
C TYR A 82 9.43 -9.65 -10.40
N GLN A 83 10.38 -10.58 -10.51
CA GLN A 83 11.46 -10.73 -9.52
C GLN A 83 12.38 -9.51 -9.46
N ALA A 84 12.70 -8.91 -10.61
CA ALA A 84 13.57 -7.73 -10.66
C ALA A 84 12.90 -6.47 -10.08
N ILE A 85 11.57 -6.40 -10.11
CA ILE A 85 10.76 -5.37 -9.44
C ILE A 85 10.84 -5.57 -7.92
N GLY A 86 10.66 -6.80 -7.43
CA GLY A 86 10.60 -7.11 -6.01
C GLY A 86 9.17 -6.98 -5.45
N GLU A 87 9.03 -6.93 -4.13
CA GLU A 87 7.74 -6.71 -3.46
C GLU A 87 7.10 -5.38 -3.88
N SER A 88 5.80 -5.23 -3.68
CA SER A 88 5.09 -3.99 -4.00
C SER A 88 5.56 -2.78 -3.18
N ASP A 89 5.37 -1.59 -3.74
CA ASP A 89 5.52 -0.32 -3.02
C ASP A 89 4.45 -0.26 -1.92
N ARG A 90 4.89 -0.03 -0.68
CA ARG A 90 4.00 -0.06 0.49
C ARG A 90 4.22 1.19 1.33
N MET A 91 3.11 1.81 1.74
CA MET A 91 3.13 2.89 2.72
C MET A 91 3.24 2.29 4.12
N THR A 92 3.95 2.97 5.02
CA THR A 92 3.94 2.63 6.44
C THR A 92 3.57 3.86 7.24
N LEU A 93 2.38 3.84 7.83
CA LEU A 93 1.78 4.97 8.53
C LEU A 93 1.61 4.67 10.01
N LYS A 94 1.84 5.68 10.84
CA LYS A 94 1.57 5.64 12.27
C LYS A 94 0.52 6.67 12.62
N PHE A 95 -0.51 6.25 13.32
CA PHE A 95 -1.56 7.09 13.86
C PHE A 95 -1.66 6.98 15.37
N VAL A 96 -2.15 8.03 16.03
CA VAL A 96 -2.46 8.05 17.47
C VAL A 96 -3.92 8.42 17.64
N LYS A 97 -4.63 7.72 18.53
CA LYS A 97 -5.96 8.12 18.96
C LYS A 97 -5.82 9.19 20.04
N PRO A 98 -6.27 10.43 19.82
CA PRO A 98 -6.23 11.47 20.83
C PRO A 98 -6.99 11.08 22.10
#